data_AF-A0A7S0ZNF0-F1
#
_entry.id   AF-A0A7S0ZNF0-F1
#
_cell.length_a   1.000
_cell.length_b   1.000
_cell.length_c   1.000
_cell.angle_alpha   90.00
_cell.angle_beta   90.00
_cell.angle_gamma   90.00
#
_symmetry.space_group_name_H-M   'P 1'
#
loop_
_entity.id
_entity.type
_entity.pdbx_description
1 polymer ?
#
loop_
_entity_poly.entity_id
_entity_poly.type
_entity_poly.pdbx_seq_one_letter_code
_entity_poly.pdbx_strand_id
1 'polypeptide(L)'
;ELLHRGQKITDFISHNWAGHSWDLVRTLQVAEVKCAWICTMALNQHAIPCLSLKSSPFYHALRNMAGTGRVVMVLDKDASALTRIWCVFEVWVSRSLRLTFQMFVPSGELNFLRGDKECRTARDRIVSLNLANVECSVEEDKKMILGIIDESDGGRE
;
A
#
# COMPACT_ATOMS: atom_id res chain seq x y z
N GLU A 1 13.87 25.95 -17.13
CA GLU A 1 12.75 25.56 -17.99
C GLU A 1 11.49 25.41 -17.16
N LEU A 2 10.38 25.97 -17.65
CA LEU A 2 9.06 25.93 -17.04
C LEU A 2 8.54 24.48 -17.04
N LEU A 3 8.08 23.99 -15.88
CA LEU A 3 7.35 22.72 -15.74
C LEU A 3 6.08 22.78 -16.62
N HIS A 4 6.19 22.33 -17.87
CA HIS A 4 5.09 22.29 -18.83
C HIS A 4 4.17 21.12 -18.46
N ARG A 5 3.07 21.44 -17.77
CA ARG A 5 2.03 20.52 -17.26
C ARG A 5 2.54 19.57 -16.17
N GLY A 6 1.81 19.51 -15.04
CA GLY A 6 2.08 18.51 -14.01
C GLY A 6 2.03 17.10 -14.61
N GLN A 7 3.01 16.26 -14.29
CA GLN A 7 3.01 14.88 -14.75
C GLN A 7 1.78 14.15 -14.20
N LYS A 8 1.14 13.34 -15.03
CA LYS A 8 0.02 12.51 -14.61
C LYS A 8 0.57 11.38 -13.74
N ILE A 9 0.17 11.35 -12.47
CA ILE A 9 0.47 10.24 -11.56
C ILE A 9 -0.21 8.97 -12.09
N THR A 10 0.56 7.89 -12.19
CA THR A 10 0.09 6.57 -12.66
C THR A 10 0.11 5.51 -11.57
N ASP A 11 0.96 5.69 -10.55
CA ASP A 11 1.20 4.67 -9.53
C ASP A 11 1.08 5.26 -8.11
N PHE A 12 0.38 4.53 -7.23
CA PHE A 12 0.46 4.72 -5.78
C PHE A 12 1.41 3.67 -5.21
N ILE A 13 2.45 4.09 -4.47
CA ILE A 13 3.40 3.15 -3.85
C ILE A 13 3.04 2.97 -2.38
N SER A 14 2.53 1.78 -2.06
CA SER A 14 2.27 1.31 -0.69
C SER A 14 3.47 0.49 -0.20
N HIS A 15 4.09 0.86 0.92
CA HIS A 15 5.24 0.12 1.46
C HIS A 15 5.43 0.34 2.97
N ASN A 16 6.18 -0.56 3.61
CA ASN A 16 6.66 -0.36 4.97
C ASN A 16 7.84 0.62 4.99
N TRP A 17 7.73 1.70 5.76
CA TRP A 17 8.74 2.76 5.84
C TRP A 17 10.03 2.32 6.55
N ALA A 18 9.95 1.27 7.37
CA ALA A 18 11.10 0.65 7.99
C ALA A 18 11.82 -0.35 7.05
N GLY A 19 11.28 -0.56 5.85
CA GLY A 19 11.86 -1.43 4.84
C GLY A 19 13.18 -0.88 4.29
N HIS A 20 13.97 -1.76 3.69
CA HIS A 20 15.26 -1.39 3.14
C HIS A 20 15.09 -0.53 1.87
N SER A 21 15.73 0.63 1.82
CA SER A 21 15.53 1.61 0.73
C SER A 21 15.94 1.06 -0.65
N TRP A 22 16.95 0.19 -0.70
CA TRP A 22 17.35 -0.48 -1.94
C TRP A 22 16.29 -1.43 -2.46
N ASP A 23 15.56 -2.10 -1.57
CA ASP A 23 14.50 -3.04 -1.95
C ASP A 23 13.31 -2.27 -2.53
N LEU A 24 13.02 -1.09 -1.98
CA LEU A 24 12.06 -0.14 -2.57
C LEU A 24 12.50 0.26 -3.98
N VAL A 25 13.71 0.82 -4.15
CA VAL A 25 14.19 1.27 -5.47
C VAL A 25 14.20 0.13 -6.49
N ARG A 26 14.68 -1.05 -6.09
CA ARG A 26 14.72 -2.22 -6.97
C ARG A 26 13.32 -2.66 -7.38
N THR A 27 12.40 -2.71 -6.43
CA THR A 27 11.00 -3.05 -6.71
C THR A 27 10.36 -2.05 -7.67
N LEU A 28 10.59 -0.74 -7.49
CA LEU A 28 10.06 0.30 -8.38
C LEU A 28 10.60 0.16 -9.81
N GLN A 29 11.87 -0.22 -9.97
CA GLN A 29 12.46 -0.50 -11.28
C GLN A 29 11.79 -1.71 -11.95
N VAL A 30 11.61 -2.80 -11.20
CA VAL A 30 11.00 -4.03 -11.72
C VAL A 30 9.51 -3.86 -12.02
N ALA A 31 8.81 -3.05 -11.23
CA ALA A 31 7.43 -2.65 -11.48
C ALA A 31 7.30 -1.62 -12.61
N GLU A 32 8.42 -1.15 -13.18
CA GLU A 32 8.49 -0.16 -14.25
C GLU A 32 7.79 1.17 -13.92
N VAL A 33 7.82 1.58 -12.65
CA VAL A 33 7.17 2.79 -12.17
C VAL A 33 7.77 4.03 -12.84
N LYS A 34 6.91 4.92 -13.36
CA LYS A 34 7.34 6.14 -14.08
C LYS A 34 7.01 7.43 -13.34
N CYS A 35 5.77 7.55 -12.85
CA CYS A 35 5.31 8.74 -12.16
C CYS A 35 4.40 8.33 -11.00
N ALA A 36 4.90 8.50 -9.78
CA ALA A 36 4.28 7.88 -8.63
C ALA A 36 4.13 8.82 -7.45
N TRP A 37 3.14 8.48 -6.64
CA TRP A 37 2.90 9.06 -5.34
C TRP A 37 3.25 8.00 -4.28
N ILE A 38 4.20 8.30 -3.37
CA ILE A 38 4.75 7.31 -2.42
C ILE A 38 4.19 7.58 -1.02
N CYS A 39 3.67 6.54 -0.35
CA CYS A 39 2.96 6.67 0.93
C CYS A 39 3.76 7.36 2.05
N THR A 40 5.09 7.21 2.10
CA THR A 40 5.97 7.95 3.04
C THR A 40 5.84 9.46 2.98
N MET A 41 5.41 10.00 1.84
CA MET A 41 5.40 11.44 1.58
C MET A 41 4.01 12.09 1.76
N ALA A 42 2.97 11.35 2.20
CA ALA A 42 1.59 11.90 2.35
C ALA A 42 1.37 12.64 3.64
N LEU A 43 1.81 11.99 4.71
CA LEU A 43 1.33 12.26 6.04
C LEU A 43 2.47 11.98 6.99
N ASN A 44 2.62 12.86 7.97
CA ASN A 44 3.35 12.49 9.16
C ASN A 44 2.44 11.56 9.99
N GLN A 45 2.67 10.24 9.90
CA GLN A 45 1.91 9.24 10.67
C GLN A 45 2.06 9.41 12.20
N HIS A 46 3.02 10.21 12.67
CA HIS A 46 3.17 10.54 14.10
C HIS A 46 2.35 11.74 14.55
N ALA A 47 1.77 12.50 13.61
CA ALA A 47 1.03 13.72 13.88
C ALA A 47 -0.04 13.93 12.82
N ILE A 48 -0.98 12.99 12.74
CA ILE A 48 -2.12 13.09 11.83
C ILE A 48 -3.06 14.15 12.42
N PRO A 49 -3.31 15.28 11.71
CA PRO A 49 -4.34 16.21 12.15
C PRO A 49 -5.67 15.45 12.23
N CYS A 50 -6.58 15.84 13.13
CA CYS A 50 -7.88 15.21 13.32
C CYS A 50 -8.73 15.28 12.03
N LEU A 51 -8.44 14.38 11.09
CA LEU A 51 -8.98 14.30 9.74
C LEU A 51 -9.75 13.00 9.64
N SER A 52 -10.90 13.03 8.97
CA SER A 52 -11.57 11.80 8.56
C SER A 52 -10.66 11.01 7.61
N LEU A 53 -10.74 9.67 7.62
CA LEU A 53 -9.96 8.83 6.69
C LEU A 53 -10.22 9.18 5.22
N LYS A 54 -11.44 9.59 4.86
CA LYS A 54 -11.79 10.05 3.51
C LYS A 54 -11.22 11.42 3.14
N SER A 55 -10.78 12.20 4.13
CA SER A 55 -10.02 13.44 3.93
C SER A 55 -8.51 13.24 4.05
N SER A 56 -8.04 12.01 4.26
CA SER A 56 -6.60 11.73 4.29
C SER A 56 -5.98 11.93 2.89
N PRO A 57 -4.74 12.42 2.81
CA PRO A 57 -3.98 12.48 1.56
C PRO A 57 -3.91 11.13 0.84
N PHE A 58 -3.85 10.02 1.59
CA PHE A 58 -3.89 8.66 1.04
C PHE A 58 -5.17 8.41 0.24
N TYR A 59 -6.33 8.68 0.85
CA TYR A 59 -7.62 8.49 0.18
C TYR A 59 -7.75 9.41 -1.04
N HIS A 60 -7.30 10.65 -0.94
CA HIS A 60 -7.31 11.58 -2.06
C HIS A 60 -6.41 11.12 -3.22
N ALA A 61 -5.20 10.66 -2.94
CA ALA A 61 -4.29 10.14 -3.96
C ALA A 61 -4.91 8.93 -4.68
N LEU A 62 -5.39 7.94 -3.92
CA LEU A 62 -6.03 6.74 -4.47
C LEU A 62 -7.29 7.08 -5.27
N ARG A 63 -8.15 7.96 -4.76
CA ARG A 63 -9.36 8.42 -5.47
C ARG A 63 -9.04 9.10 -6.81
N ASN A 64 -8.00 9.93 -6.87
CA ASN A 64 -7.59 10.58 -8.11
C ASN A 64 -7.03 9.62 -9.16
N MET A 65 -6.56 8.43 -8.73
CA MET A 65 -6.09 7.38 -9.63
C MET A 65 -7.19 6.40 -10.07
N ALA A 66 -8.41 6.50 -9.53
CA ALA A 66 -9.51 5.60 -9.87
C ALA A 66 -9.75 5.57 -11.39
N GLY A 67 -9.73 4.35 -11.96
CA GLY A 67 -9.92 4.11 -13.40
C GLY A 67 -8.75 4.47 -14.32
N THR A 68 -7.63 5.01 -13.80
CA THR A 68 -6.48 5.39 -14.66
C THR A 68 -5.11 5.01 -14.14
N GLY A 69 -4.98 4.71 -12.84
CA GLY A 69 -3.74 4.31 -12.21
C GLY A 69 -3.84 2.95 -11.54
N ARG A 70 -2.79 2.60 -10.82
CA ARG A 70 -2.70 1.36 -10.05
C ARG A 70 -2.02 1.59 -8.70
N VAL A 71 -2.18 0.63 -7.81
CA VAL A 71 -1.43 0.53 -6.56
C VAL A 71 -0.35 -0.52 -6.72
N VAL A 72 0.88 -0.14 -6.39
CA VAL A 72 2.05 -1.01 -6.31
C VAL A 72 2.38 -1.17 -4.83
N MET A 73 2.07 -2.34 -4.28
CA MET A 73 2.48 -2.70 -2.93
C MET A 73 3.86 -3.35 -2.96
N VAL A 74 4.80 -2.74 -2.26
CA VAL A 74 6.17 -3.23 -2.10
C VAL A 74 6.21 -4.12 -0.87
N LEU A 75 6.57 -5.38 -1.08
CA LEU A 75 6.71 -6.39 -0.04
C LEU A 75 8.18 -6.74 0.14
N ASP A 76 8.55 -6.94 1.41
CA ASP A 76 9.75 -7.69 1.76
C ASP A 76 9.42 -9.18 1.93
N LYS A 77 10.44 -9.98 2.25
CA LYS A 77 10.29 -11.42 2.51
C LYS A 77 9.30 -11.76 3.63
N ASP A 78 9.04 -10.83 4.54
CA ASP A 78 8.18 -11.01 5.71
C ASP A 78 6.78 -10.42 5.50
N ALA A 79 6.51 -9.87 4.30
CA ALA A 79 5.29 -9.15 3.97
C ALA A 79 4.95 -8.05 4.98
N SER A 80 5.97 -7.38 5.54
CA SER A 80 5.83 -6.44 6.66
C SER A 80 4.98 -5.21 6.34
N ALA A 81 4.80 -4.86 5.05
CA ALA A 81 3.85 -3.82 4.67
C ALA A 81 2.42 -4.18 5.11
N LEU A 82 2.02 -5.45 5.04
CA LEU A 82 0.68 -5.88 5.41
C LEU A 82 0.47 -6.01 6.92
N THR A 83 1.54 -5.89 7.72
CA THR A 83 1.42 -5.73 9.17
C THR A 83 1.27 -4.27 9.58
N ARG A 84 1.24 -3.31 8.65
CA ARG A 84 1.07 -1.88 8.93
C ARG A 84 -0.36 -1.45 8.64
N ILE A 85 -1.05 -0.88 9.63
CA ILE A 85 -2.48 -0.56 9.47
C ILE A 85 -2.77 0.41 8.31
N TRP A 86 -1.87 1.36 8.06
CA TRP A 86 -2.03 2.31 6.96
C TRP A 86 -1.92 1.63 5.59
N CYS A 87 -1.07 0.61 5.43
CA CYS A 87 -1.02 -0.20 4.22
C CYS A 87 -2.27 -1.08 4.08
N VAL A 88 -2.81 -1.62 5.19
CA VAL A 88 -4.09 -2.35 5.19
C VAL A 88 -5.24 -1.42 4.74
N PHE A 89 -5.26 -0.18 5.23
CA PHE A 89 -6.20 0.85 4.77
C PHE A 89 -6.06 1.11 3.27
N GLU A 90 -4.84 1.27 2.75
CA GLU A 90 -4.58 1.47 1.32
C GLU A 90 -5.09 0.30 0.48
N VAL A 91 -4.92 -0.95 0.94
CA VAL A 91 -5.51 -2.15 0.29
C VAL A 91 -7.04 -2.05 0.27
N TRP A 92 -7.65 -1.75 1.40
CA TRP A 92 -9.11 -1.64 1.50
C TRP A 92 -9.68 -0.53 0.59
N VAL A 93 -9.04 0.64 0.57
CA VAL A 93 -9.43 1.75 -0.32
C VAL A 93 -9.26 1.34 -1.78
N SER A 94 -8.17 0.64 -2.11
CA SER A 94 -7.91 0.16 -3.47
C SER A 94 -9.00 -0.79 -3.95
N ARG A 95 -9.40 -1.75 -3.10
CA ARG A 95 -10.53 -2.66 -3.37
C ARG A 95 -11.84 -1.89 -3.54
N SER A 96 -12.12 -0.97 -2.62
CA SER A 96 -13.36 -0.17 -2.63
C SER A 96 -13.49 0.72 -3.87
N LEU A 97 -12.38 1.24 -4.38
CA LEU A 97 -12.32 2.07 -5.58
C LEU A 97 -12.09 1.27 -6.87
N ARG A 98 -11.99 -0.06 -6.79
CA ARG A 98 -11.68 -0.97 -7.91
C ARG A 98 -10.41 -0.57 -8.66
N LEU A 99 -9.38 -0.14 -7.91
CA LEU A 99 -8.06 0.12 -8.46
C LEU A 99 -7.37 -1.19 -8.82
N THR A 100 -6.61 -1.18 -9.91
CA THR A 100 -5.63 -2.24 -10.17
C THR A 100 -4.64 -2.28 -9.01
N PHE A 101 -4.52 -3.43 -8.35
CA PHE A 101 -3.66 -3.63 -7.20
C PHE A 101 -2.66 -4.75 -7.51
N GLN A 102 -1.37 -4.45 -7.44
CA GLN A 102 -0.29 -5.38 -7.73
C GLN A 102 0.70 -5.40 -6.57
N MET A 103 1.17 -6.59 -6.22
CA MET A 103 2.18 -6.81 -5.18
C MET A 103 3.50 -7.15 -5.84
N PHE A 104 4.57 -6.54 -5.37
CA PHE A 104 5.92 -6.79 -5.87
C PHE A 104 6.89 -7.05 -4.73
N VAL A 105 7.81 -7.96 -4.98
CA VAL A 105 9.06 -8.12 -4.23
C VAL A 105 10.22 -7.66 -5.13
N PRO A 106 11.46 -7.49 -4.60
CA PRO A 106 12.59 -7.05 -5.42
C PRO A 106 12.90 -7.92 -6.64
N SER A 107 12.61 -9.23 -6.57
CA SER A 107 12.73 -10.12 -7.74
C SER A 107 11.60 -9.95 -8.77
N GLY A 108 10.46 -9.37 -8.39
CA GLY A 108 9.43 -8.83 -9.27
C GLY A 108 8.00 -9.10 -8.82
N GLU A 109 7.06 -9.09 -9.77
CA GLU A 109 5.64 -9.19 -9.44
C GLU A 109 5.31 -10.52 -8.77
N LEU A 110 4.60 -10.42 -7.64
CA LEU A 110 4.06 -11.53 -6.90
C LEU A 110 2.82 -12.06 -7.63
N ASN A 111 3.02 -12.97 -8.56
CA ASN A 111 1.93 -13.71 -9.18
C ASN A 111 1.88 -15.15 -8.65
N PHE A 112 0.68 -15.73 -8.57
CA PHE A 112 0.49 -17.08 -8.01
C PHE A 112 1.19 -18.20 -8.79
N LEU A 113 1.60 -17.93 -10.03
CA LEU A 113 2.29 -18.87 -10.91
C LEU A 113 3.81 -18.82 -10.75
N ARG A 114 4.34 -17.78 -10.10
CA ARG A 114 5.78 -17.56 -10.01
C ARG A 114 6.40 -18.46 -8.94
N GLY A 115 7.45 -19.18 -9.32
CA GLY A 115 8.09 -20.19 -8.49
C GLY A 115 9.42 -19.79 -7.88
N ASP A 116 9.80 -18.51 -7.81
CA ASP A 116 11.01 -18.15 -7.10
C ASP A 116 10.83 -18.19 -5.57
N LYS A 117 11.94 -18.35 -4.85
CA LYS A 117 11.93 -18.56 -3.40
C LYS A 117 11.37 -17.35 -2.64
N GLU A 118 11.67 -16.14 -3.10
CA GLU A 118 11.20 -14.90 -2.48
C GLU A 118 9.69 -14.76 -2.61
N CYS A 119 9.14 -14.94 -3.82
CA CYS A 119 7.70 -14.94 -4.07
C CYS A 119 6.95 -16.05 -3.31
N ARG A 120 7.54 -17.24 -3.14
CA ARG A 120 6.95 -18.27 -2.26
C ARG A 120 6.89 -17.79 -0.81
N THR A 121 8.01 -17.30 -0.29
CA THR A 121 8.11 -16.87 1.11
C THR A 121 7.12 -15.74 1.40
N ALA A 122 7.06 -14.71 0.55
CA ALA A 122 6.10 -13.62 0.68
C ALA A 122 4.65 -14.10 0.63
N ARG A 123 4.30 -15.06 -0.25
CA ARG A 123 2.95 -15.65 -0.29
C ARG A 123 2.60 -16.43 0.97
N ASP A 124 3.51 -17.28 1.43
CA ASP A 124 3.28 -18.07 2.65
C ASP A 124 3.04 -17.13 3.84
N ARG A 125 3.79 -16.02 3.89
CA ARG A 125 3.58 -14.96 4.88
C ARG A 125 2.21 -14.32 4.73
N ILE A 126 1.79 -13.93 3.53
CA ILE A 126 0.47 -13.35 3.28
C ILE A 126 -0.65 -14.26 3.75
N VAL A 127 -0.58 -15.56 3.43
CA VAL A 127 -1.59 -16.55 3.84
C VAL A 127 -1.64 -16.70 5.37
N SER A 128 -0.50 -16.54 6.04
CA SER A 128 -0.41 -16.62 7.50
C SER A 128 -0.73 -15.30 8.24
N LEU A 129 -1.03 -14.21 7.52
CA LEU A 129 -1.28 -12.92 8.15
C LEU A 129 -2.56 -12.94 8.98
N ASN A 130 -2.45 -12.42 10.20
CA ASN A 130 -3.58 -12.15 11.06
C ASN A 130 -3.73 -10.63 11.23
N LEU A 131 -4.82 -10.08 10.71
CA LEU A 131 -5.11 -8.64 10.78
C LEU A 131 -5.26 -8.12 12.22
N ALA A 132 -5.56 -8.99 13.19
CA ALA A 132 -5.61 -8.61 14.60
C ALA A 132 -4.22 -8.16 15.14
N ASN A 133 -3.15 -8.72 14.57
CA ASN A 133 -1.76 -8.49 15.00
C ASN A 133 -1.08 -7.35 14.23
N VAL A 134 -1.83 -6.56 13.45
CA VAL A 134 -1.29 -5.43 12.71
C VAL A 134 -0.70 -4.39 13.68
N GLU A 135 0.53 -3.99 13.39
CA GLU A 135 1.30 -2.96 14.08
C GLU A 135 0.78 -1.56 13.72
N CYS A 136 0.75 -0.70 14.73
CA CYS A 136 0.45 0.71 14.55
C CYS A 136 1.35 1.55 15.46
N SER A 137 1.77 2.72 14.96
CA SER A 137 2.47 3.71 15.79
C SER A 137 1.50 4.52 16.66
N VAL A 138 0.20 4.52 16.33
CA VAL A 138 -0.86 5.28 17.00
C VAL A 138 -2.10 4.38 17.12
N GLU A 139 -2.39 3.86 18.31
CA GLU A 139 -3.49 2.89 18.52
C GLU A 139 -4.87 3.42 18.09
N GLU A 140 -5.08 4.73 18.13
CA GLU A 140 -6.30 5.38 17.64
C GLU A 140 -6.52 5.14 16.13
N ASP A 141 -5.46 5.18 15.32
CA ASP A 141 -5.54 4.89 13.89
C ASP A 141 -5.96 3.44 13.65
N LYS A 142 -5.43 2.51 14.47
CA LYS A 142 -5.78 1.09 14.43
C LYS A 142 -7.26 0.87 14.65
N LYS A 143 -7.81 1.46 15.72
CA LYS A 143 -9.25 1.37 16.04
C LYS A 143 -10.11 1.98 14.92
N MET A 144 -9.71 3.15 14.42
CA MET A 144 -10.45 3.85 13.38
C MET A 144 -10.49 3.07 12.06
N ILE A 145 -9.34 2.57 11.60
CA ILE A 145 -9.24 1.84 10.33
C ILE A 145 -9.93 0.48 10.43
N LEU A 146 -9.70 -0.29 11.50
CA LEU A 146 -10.35 -1.59 11.67
C LEU A 146 -11.88 -1.44 11.78
N GLY A 147 -12.37 -0.44 12.51
CA GLY A 147 -13.81 -0.18 12.61
C GLY A 147 -14.47 0.04 11.23
N ILE A 148 -13.84 0.82 10.34
CA ILE A 148 -14.38 1.02 8.99
C ILE A 148 -14.32 -0.25 8.15
N ILE A 149 -13.26 -1.05 8.27
CA ILE A 149 -13.11 -2.29 7.52
C ILE A 149 -14.19 -3.29 7.97
N ASP A 150 -14.39 -3.47 9.26
CA ASP A 150 -15.36 -4.40 9.85
C ASP A 150 -16.82 -4.01 9.57
N GLU A 151 -17.11 -2.71 9.45
CA GLU A 151 -18.42 -2.19 9.06
C GLU A 151 -18.72 -2.31 7.57
N SER A 152 -17.70 -2.61 6.74
CA SER A 152 -17.83 -2.73 5.29
C SER A 152 -17.94 -4.19 4.83
N ASP A 153 -18.68 -4.45 3.74
CA ASP A 153 -18.92 -5.80 3.18
C ASP A 153 -17.63 -6.61 2.86
N GLY A 154 -16.44 -5.99 2.88
CA GLY A 154 -15.16 -6.66 2.67
C GLY A 154 -14.46 -7.19 3.93
N GLY A 155 -14.97 -6.91 5.14
CA GLY A 155 -14.39 -7.36 6.42
C GLY A 155 -15.07 -8.59 7.04
N ARG A 156 -16.15 -9.10 6.42
CA ARG A 156 -16.99 -10.21 6.94
C ARG A 156 -16.84 -11.54 6.19
N GLU A 157 -15.82 -11.69 5.35
CA GLU A 157 -15.52 -12.93 4.62
C GLU A 157 -14.27 -13.63 5.15
#